data_AF-A0A7Y5TFK6-F1
#
_entry.id   AF-A0A7Y5TFK6-F1
#
_cell.length_a   1.000
_cell.length_b   1.000
_cell.length_c   1.000
_cell.angle_alpha   90.00
_cell.angle_beta   90.00
_cell.angle_gamma   90.00
#
_symmetry.space_group_name_H-M   'P 1'
#
loop_
_entity.id
_entity.type
_entity.pdbx_description
1 polymer ?
#
loop_
_entity_poly.entity_id
_entity_poly.type
_entity_poly.pdbx_seq_one_letter_code
_entity_poly.pdbx_strand_id
1 'polypeptide(L)' 'MPALVTQGSADPTVPPSVPRQLRDARPDLVTVVEFPRAMHAESWNADRGRWEDAVLTFLKA' A
#
# COMPACT_ATOMS: atom_id res chain seq x y z
N MET A 1 10.63 10.58 -8.05
CA MET A 1 10.96 9.17 -7.82
C MET A 1 9.65 8.42 -7.61
N PRO A 2 9.45 7.25 -8.22
CA PRO A 2 8.28 6.41 -7.97
C PRO A 2 8.18 5.99 -6.49
N ALA A 3 6.96 5.76 -6.01
CA ALA A 3 6.70 5.31 -4.64
C ALA A 3 5.59 4.25 -4.59
N LEU A 4 5.83 3.20 -3.81
CA LEU A 4 4.84 2.19 -3.43
C LEU A 4 4.36 2.46 -2.00
N VAL A 5 3.05 2.54 -1.80
CA VAL A 5 2.42 2.67 -0.49
C VAL A 5 1.56 1.44 -0.21
N THR A 6 1.83 0.74 0.89
CA THR A 6 0.96 -0.34 1.37
C THR A 6 0.03 0.18 2.45
N GLN A 7 -1.27 -0.08 2.33
CA GLN A 7 -2.28 0.41 3.27
C GLN A 7 -3.14 -0.74 3.81
N GLY A 8 -3.26 -0.85 5.13
CA GLY A 8 -4.23 -1.74 5.75
C GLY A 8 -5.65 -1.19 5.68
N SER A 9 -6.63 -2.01 5.32
CA SER A 9 -8.04 -1.58 5.26
C SER A 9 -8.68 -1.45 6.66
N ALA A 10 -8.05 -2.03 7.69
CA ALA A 10 -8.47 -1.98 9.08
C ALA A 10 -7.51 -1.14 9.93
N ASP A 11 -6.68 -0.29 9.31
CA ASP A 11 -5.77 0.62 9.99
C ASP A 11 -6.58 1.66 10.82
N PRO A 12 -6.47 1.64 12.15
CA PRO A 12 -7.19 2.57 13.01
C PRO A 12 -6.49 3.93 13.15
N THR A 13 -5.26 4.05 12.65
CA THR A 13 -4.38 5.22 12.82
C THR A 13 -4.47 6.15 11.62
N VAL A 14 -4.48 5.60 10.41
CA VAL A 14 -4.56 6.37 9.16
C VAL A 14 -5.70 5.86 8.28
N PRO A 15 -6.68 6.71 7.92
CA PRO A 15 -7.77 6.31 7.04
C PRO A 15 -7.27 5.90 5.64
N PRO A 16 -7.82 4.81 5.04
CA PRO A 16 -7.44 4.38 3.68
C PRO A 16 -7.66 5.43 2.58
N SER A 17 -8.47 6.47 2.83
CA SER A 17 -8.67 7.58 1.90
C SER A 17 -7.42 8.42 1.68
N VAL A 18 -6.52 8.52 2.67
CA VAL A 18 -5.30 9.34 2.57
C VAL A 18 -4.36 8.86 1.46
N PRO A 19 -3.92 7.59 1.43
CA PRO A 19 -3.08 7.10 0.34
C PRO A 19 -3.81 7.11 -1.02
N ARG A 20 -5.13 6.89 -1.06
CA ARG A 20 -5.92 7.03 -2.29
C ARG A 20 -5.83 8.43 -2.87
N GLN A 21 -6.04 9.46 -2.04
CA GLN A 21 -5.91 10.86 -2.47
C GLN A 21 -4.49 11.17 -2.95
N LEU A 22 -3.46 10.62 -2.30
CA LEU A 22 -2.07 10.79 -2.74
C LEU A 22 -1.83 10.19 -4.14
N ARG A 23 -2.33 8.98 -4.39
CA ARG A 23 -2.31 8.35 -5.72
C ARG A 23 -3.06 9.19 -6.74
N ASP A 24 -4.27 9.63 -6.41
CA ASP A 24 -5.11 10.38 -7.35
C ASP A 24 -4.48 11.74 -7.71
N ALA A 25 -3.75 12.35 -6.78
CA ALA A 25 -2.99 13.58 -7.02
C ALA A 25 -1.73 13.34 -7.87
N ARG A 26 -1.07 12.19 -7.74
CA ARG A 26 0.19 11.84 -8.42
C ARG A 26 0.18 10.41 -8.99
N PRO A 27 -0.72 10.09 -9.93
CA PRO A 27 -0.88 8.73 -10.44
C PRO A 27 0.30 8.28 -11.30
N ASP A 28 1.10 9.24 -11.77
CA ASP A 28 2.36 9.03 -12.49
C ASP A 28 3.49 8.52 -11.58
N LEU A 29 3.40 8.72 -10.26
CA LEU A 29 4.47 8.37 -9.31
C LEU A 29 4.05 7.42 -8.21
N VAL A 30 2.78 7.40 -7.81
CA VAL A 30 2.34 6.73 -6.59
C VAL A 30 1.48 5.53 -6.92
N THR A 31 1.92 4.36 -6.47
CA THR A 31 1.14 3.12 -6.50
C THR A 31 0.68 2.79 -5.10
N VAL A 32 -0.60 2.45 -4.93
CA VAL A 32 -1.19 2.06 -3.63
C VAL A 32 -1.68 0.63 -3.70
N VAL A 33 -1.25 -0.20 -2.75
CA VAL A 33 -1.71 -1.58 -2.58
C VAL A 33 -2.41 -1.71 -1.23
N GLU A 34 -3.69 -2.08 -1.27
CA GLU A 34 -4.48 -2.28 -0.05
C GLU A 34 -4.41 -3.73 0.43
N PHE A 35 -4.33 -3.91 1.74
CA PHE A 35 -4.28 -5.18 2.45
C PHE A 35 -5.56 -5.34 3.30
N PRO A 36 -6.49 -6.23 2.90
CA PRO A 36 -7.71 -6.45 3.66
C PRO A 36 -7.43 -6.91 5.08
N ARG A 37 -8.12 -6.31 6.07
CA ARG A 37 -8.03 -6.63 7.51
C ARG A 37 -6.68 -6.34 8.19
N ALA A 38 -5.66 -5.90 7.46
CA ALA A 38 -4.41 -5.47 8.07
C ALA A 38 -4.63 -4.18 8.88
N MET A 39 -4.08 -4.14 10.10
CA MET A 39 -4.02 -2.92 10.91
C MET A 39 -2.77 -2.08 10.53
N HIS A 40 -2.50 -1.06 11.34
CA HIS A 40 -1.37 -0.17 11.13
C HIS A 40 -0.04 -0.93 11.13
N ALA A 41 0.74 -0.75 10.06
CA ALA A 41 2.04 -1.42 9.85
C ALA A 41 1.98 -2.97 9.80
N GLU A 42 0.82 -3.57 9.54
CA GLU A 42 0.65 -5.04 9.52
C GLU A 42 0.53 -5.64 8.12
N SER A 43 0.72 -4.89 7.04
CA SER A 43 0.55 -5.38 5.66
C SER A 43 1.32 -6.69 5.39
N TRP A 44 2.56 -6.80 5.88
CA TRP A 44 3.38 -8.02 5.79
C TRP A 44 2.84 -9.16 6.67
N ASN A 45 2.42 -8.85 7.90
CA ASN A 45 1.90 -9.84 8.85
C ASN A 45 0.57 -10.44 8.38
N ALA A 46 -0.30 -9.63 7.78
CA ALA A 46 -1.61 -10.04 7.32
C ALA A 46 -1.55 -10.90 6.05
N ASP A 47 -0.66 -10.54 5.11
CA ASP A 47 -0.47 -11.29 3.86
C ASP A 47 0.95 -11.08 3.30
N ARG A 48 1.87 -11.92 3.79
CA ARG A 48 3.29 -11.87 3.40
C ARG A 48 3.49 -12.09 1.90
N GLY A 49 2.78 -13.06 1.31
CA GLY A 49 2.94 -13.40 -0.11
C GLY A 49 2.56 -12.23 -1.01
N ARG A 50 1.39 -11.65 -0.77
CA ARG A 50 0.93 -10.46 -1.50
C ARG A 50 1.88 -9.27 -1.32
N TRP A 51 2.42 -9.08 -0.12
CA TRP A 51 3.40 -8.02 0.12
C TRP A 51 4.68 -8.24 -0.68
N GLU A 52 5.25 -9.45 -0.62
CA GLU A 52 6.47 -9.80 -1.37
C GLU A 52 6.27 -9.58 -2.87
N ASP A 53 5.15 -10.04 -3.42
CA ASP A 53 4.80 -9.84 -4.83
C ASP A 53 4.66 -8.36 -5.20
N ALA A 54 4.00 -7.55 -4.37
CA ALA A 54 3.83 -6.12 -4.61
C ALA A 54 5.17 -5.38 -4.64
N VAL A 55 6.05 -5.67 -3.68
CA VAL A 55 7.38 -5.03 -3.60
C VAL A 55 8.27 -5.48 -4.74
N LEU A 56 8.33 -6.78 -5.04
CA LEU A 56 9.14 -7.29 -6.14
C LEU A 56 8.66 -6.79 -7.50
N THR A 57 7.35 -6.64 -7.69
CA THR A 57 6.78 -6.06 -8.91
C THR A 57 7.20 -4.59 -9.06
N PHE A 58 7.10 -3.81 -7.99
CA PHE A 58 7.46 -2.39 -8.00
C PHE A 58 8.96 -2.17 -8.28
N LEU A 59 9.85 -3.00 -7.71
CA LEU A 59 11.30 -2.87 -7.91
C LEU A 59 11.80 -3.31 -9.29
N LYS A 60 10.98 -4.05 -10.05
CA LYS A 60 11.30 -4.50 -11.41
C LYS A 60 10.83 -3.52 -12.50
N ALA A 61 9.99 -2.55 -12.14
CA ALA A 61 9.46 -1.52 -13.04
C ALA A 61 10.46 -0.36 -13.19
#